data_AF-A0A7W0M902-F1
#
_entry.id   AF-A0A7W0M902-F1
#
_cell.length_a   1.000
_cell.length_b   1.000
_cell.length_c   1.000
_cell.angle_alpha   90.00
_cell.angle_beta   90.00
_cell.angle_gamma   90.00
#
_symmetry.space_group_name_H-M   'P 1'
#
loop_
_entity.id
_entity.type
_entity.pdbx_description
1 polymer ?
#
loop_
_entity_poly.entity_id
_entity_poly.type
_entity_poly.pdbx_seq_one_letter_code
_entity_poly.pdbx_strand_id
1 'polypeptide(L)' 'MQHIEIELGIGDVVQIGESFYTVLDIEHGEVTFRVDPADPLDGINELTVGSRAAK' A
#
# COMPACT_ATOMS: atom_id res chain seq x y z
N MET A 1 25.22 -8.69 -11.64
CA MET A 1 23.88 -8.60 -11.04
C MET A 1 22.89 -8.80 -12.17
N GLN A 2 21.92 -9.71 -12.03
CA GLN A 2 20.81 -9.81 -12.99
C GLN A 2 19.77 -8.76 -12.59
N HIS A 3 19.32 -7.98 -13.57
CA HIS A 3 18.24 -7.02 -13.40
C HIS A 3 16.96 -7.63 -13.96
N ILE A 4 15.83 -7.33 -13.33
CA ILE A 4 14.50 -7.69 -13.82
C ILE A 4 13.81 -6.36 -14.15
N GLU A 5 13.38 -6.24 -15.40
CA GLU A 5 12.57 -5.12 -15.88
C GLU A 5 11.10 -5.58 -15.91
N ILE A 6 10.22 -4.76 -15.37
CA ILE A 6 8.77 -4.99 -15.33
C ILE A 6 8.07 -3.70 -15.76
N GLU A 7 7.06 -3.85 -16.63
CA GLU A 7 6.18 -2.75 -17.01
C GLU A 7 5.09 -2.59 -15.95
N LEU A 8 4.80 -1.34 -15.57
CA LEU A 8 3.79 -0.99 -14.57
C LEU A 8 2.81 0.01 -15.14
N GLY A 9 1.53 -0.25 -14.89
CA GLY A 9 0.41 0.66 -15.16
C GLY A 9 -0.28 1.11 -13.88
N ILE A 10 -1.11 2.15 -14.01
CA ILE A 10 -1.97 2.63 -12.92
C ILE A 10 -2.93 1.50 -12.49
N GLY A 11 -2.98 1.23 -11.18
CA GLY A 11 -3.78 0.16 -10.60
C GLY A 11 -3.02 -1.16 -10.39
N ASP A 12 -1.82 -1.30 -10.95
CA ASP A 12 -1.00 -2.50 -10.73
C ASP A 12 -0.51 -2.57 -9.29
N VAL A 13 -0.35 -3.80 -8.81
CA VAL A 13 0.18 -4.10 -7.47
C VAL A 13 1.44 -4.93 -7.60
N VAL A 14 2.53 -4.45 -7.03
CA VAL A 14 3.81 -5.16 -6.96
C VAL A 14 4.13 -5.49 -5.52
N GLN A 15 4.57 -6.72 -5.28
CA GLN A 15 5.10 -7.12 -3.98
C GLN A 15 6.62 -7.02 -3.99
N ILE A 16 7.18 -6.27 -3.04
CA ILE A 16 8.62 -6.17 -2.83
C ILE A 16 8.91 -6.52 -1.38
N GLY A 17 9.55 -7.68 -1.18
CA GLY A 17 9.66 -8.28 0.15
C GLY A 17 8.27 -8.64 0.69
N GLU A 18 7.91 -8.04 1.82
CA GLU A 18 6.62 -8.28 2.50
C GLU A 18 5.60 -7.17 2.23
N SER A 19 6.03 -6.04 1.65
CA SER A 19 5.15 -4.89 1.40
C SER A 19 4.51 -4.97 0.02
N PHE A 20 3.28 -4.46 -0.06
CA PHE A 20 2.54 -4.30 -1.30
C PHE A 20 2.56 -2.83 -1.75
N TYR A 21 2.87 -2.62 -3.02
CA TYR A 21 2.97 -1.31 -3.65
C TYR A 21 1.92 -1.23 -4.74
N THR A 22 0.91 -0.38 -4.57
CA THR A 22 -0.12 -0.12 -5.59
C THR A 22 0.23 1.15 -6.35
N VAL A 23 0.32 1.09 -7.68
CA VAL A 23 0.53 2.27 -8.53
C VAL A 23 -0.75 3.10 -8.54
N LEU A 24 -0.68 4.31 -8.01
CA LEU A 24 -1.83 5.23 -8.01
C LEU A 24 -1.81 6.15 -9.21
N ASP A 25 -0.63 6.60 -9.63
CA ASP A 25 -0.48 7.58 -10.69
C ASP A 25 0.92 7.54 -11.31
N ILE A 26 1.03 8.00 -12.56
CA ILE A 26 2.28 8.14 -13.31
C ILE A 26 2.26 9.47 -14.07
N GLU A 27 3.06 10.43 -13.64
CA GLU A 27 3.15 11.75 -14.26
C GLU A 27 4.61 12.14 -14.49
N HIS A 28 4.93 12.58 -15.71
CA HIS A 28 6.28 13.08 -16.06
C HIS A 28 7.44 12.13 -15.75
N GLY A 29 7.19 10.82 -15.67
CA GLY A 29 8.20 9.81 -15.30
C GLY A 29 8.34 9.56 -13.80
N GLU A 30 7.55 10.25 -12.98
CA GLU A 30 7.41 9.97 -11.55
C GLU A 30 6.22 9.03 -11.32
N VAL A 31 6.38 8.09 -10.38
CA VAL A 31 5.34 7.12 -10.02
C VAL A 31 4.94 7.32 -8.58
N THR A 32 3.64 7.48 -8.33
CA THR A 32 3.08 7.57 -6.98
C THR A 32 2.56 6.21 -6.55
N PHE A 33 3.02 5.72 -5.40
CA PHE A 33 2.58 4.45 -4.83
C PHE A 33 1.76 4.64 -3.56
N ARG A 34 0.71 3.83 -3.38
CA ARG A 34 0.24 3.47 -2.04
C ARG A 34 1.09 2.31 -1.56
N VAL A 35 1.66 2.44 -0.37
CA VAL A 35 2.41 1.37 0.28
C VAL A 35 1.54 0.79 1.38
N ASP A 36 1.17 -0.47 1.21
CA ASP A 36 0.52 -1.28 2.24
C ASP A 36 1.63 -2.16 2.85
N PRO A 37 2.25 -1.74 3.97
CA PRO A 37 3.21 -2.59 4.64
C PRO A 37 2.51 -3.88 5.05
N ALA A 38 3.17 -5.03 4.96
CA ALA A 38 2.76 -6.17 5.77
C ALA A 38 2.74 -5.64 7.20
N ASP A 39 1.56 -5.59 7.82
CA ASP A 39 1.35 -5.02 9.15
C ASP A 39 2.54 -5.32 10.06
N PRO A 40 3.00 -4.37 10.90
CA PRO A 40 3.60 -4.80 12.14
C PRO A 40 2.48 -5.51 12.91
N LEU A 41 2.42 -6.83 12.82
CA LEU A 41 1.58 -7.69 13.66
C LEU A 41 2.05 -7.65 15.13
N ASP A 42 2.44 -6.48 15.64
CA ASP A 42 2.81 -6.25 17.03
C ASP A 42 2.29 -4.90 17.50
N GLY A 43 1.02 -4.92 17.91
CA GLY A 43 0.50 -4.05 18.96
C GLY A 43 -0.08 -2.72 18.50
N ILE A 44 -1.35 -2.50 18.88
CA ILE A 44 -2.10 -1.24 18.93
C ILE A 44 -2.48 -0.58 17.59
N ASN A 45 -3.62 -1.00 17.04
CA ASN A 45 -4.58 -0.06 16.44
C ASN A 45 -6.00 -0.47 16.88
N GLU A 46 -6.26 -0.36 18.18
CA GLU A 46 -7.64 -0.31 18.67
C GLU A 46 -8.24 1.05 18.28
N LEU A 47 -8.77 1.14 17.06
CA LEU A 47 -9.72 2.19 16.69
C LEU A 47 -11.09 1.74 17.18
N THR A 48 -11.38 1.99 18.46
CA THR A 48 -12.73 1.87 19.01
C THR A 48 -13.62 2.91 18.34
N VAL A 49 -14.35 2.51 17.29
CA VAL A 49 -15.38 3.35 16.68
C VAL A 49 -16.55 3.43 17.66
N GLY A 50 -16.52 4.44 18.51
CA GLY A 50 -17.63 4.81 19.37
C GLY A 50 -18.84 5.20 18.54
N SER A 51 -19.85 4.33 18.49
CA SER A 51 -21.21 4.73 18.13
C SER A 51 -22.20 3.93 18.97
N ARG A 52 -22.60 4.48 20.12
CA ARG A 52 -23.91 4.17 20.70
C ARG A 52 -24.79 5.40 20.56
N ALA A 53 -25.76 5.24 19.68
CA ALA A 53 -26.79 6.20 19.36
C ALA A 53 -27.55 6.67 20.61
N ALA A 54 -27.96 7.93 20.55
CA ALA A 54 -28.84 8.59 21.48
C ALA A 54 -30.11 7.76 21.76
N LYS A 55 -30.54 7.77 23.03
CA LYS A 55 -31.92 7.53 23.42
C LYS A 55 -32.34 8.58 24.43
#